data_AF-A0A536ABB1-F1
#
_entry.id   AF-A0A536ABB1-F1
#
_cell.length_a   1.000
_cell.length_b   1.000
_cell.length_c   1.000
_cell.angle_alpha   90.00
_cell.angle_beta   90.00
_cell.angle_gamma   90.00
#
_symmetry.space_group_name_H-M   'P 1'
#
loop_
_entity.id
_entity.type
_entity.pdbx_description
1 polymer ?
#
loop_
_entity_poly.entity_id
_entity_poly.type
_entity_poly.pdbx_seq_one_letter_code
_entity_poly.pdbx_strand_id
1 'polypeptide(L)'
;MRERSDASDHEDCHEDEPQTHHSFHMTNKAAFSAHRYRRPVVRVGIQLPEVEREVRWPEVAAIARAAEESRFESIWVGDHHLYRGGGQPERGPWDAWTQLAALAVVTSRVRLGPLVAATAFHAPGVIARMAASIDEIAGGRFTLGLGAGWNEPEFRAFGFPFDRTVSRFAESF
;
A
#
# COMPACT_ATOMS: atom_id res chain seq x y z
N MET A 1 71.65 -69.72 15.81
CA MET A 1 72.91 -69.67 16.59
C MET A 1 73.24 -68.19 16.75
N ARG A 2 73.23 -67.69 18.00
CA ARG A 2 73.39 -66.26 18.35
C ARG A 2 74.83 -65.80 18.09
N GLU A 3 75.04 -64.49 17.94
CA GLU A 3 75.92 -63.61 18.78
C GLU A 3 76.09 -62.22 18.11
N ARG A 4 75.77 -61.11 18.81
CA ARG A 4 76.65 -60.13 19.52
C ARG A 4 77.26 -59.08 18.56
N SER A 5 77.55 -57.82 18.89
CA SER A 5 77.64 -57.05 20.14
C SER A 5 77.79 -55.54 19.85
N ASP A 6 77.54 -54.79 20.93
CA ASP A 6 77.69 -53.37 21.30
C ASP A 6 78.91 -52.51 20.92
N ALA A 7 78.68 -51.19 21.12
CA ALA A 7 79.58 -50.04 21.38
C ALA A 7 80.50 -49.54 20.24
N SER A 8 80.77 -48.24 20.01
CA SER A 8 80.96 -47.12 20.96
C SER A 8 80.85 -45.71 20.31
N ASP A 9 80.81 -44.70 21.19
CA ASP A 9 81.33 -43.31 21.09
C ASP A 9 80.43 -42.13 20.64
N HIS A 10 79.94 -41.39 21.66
CA HIS A 10 80.24 -39.98 22.02
C HIS A 10 80.91 -39.09 20.96
N GLU A 11 80.70 -37.79 20.82
CA GLU A 11 79.91 -36.67 21.38
C GLU A 11 80.34 -35.48 20.48
N ASP A 12 79.48 -34.50 20.19
CA ASP A 12 79.78 -33.11 20.59
C ASP A 12 78.63 -32.14 20.31
N CYS A 13 78.55 -31.14 21.19
CA CYS A 13 77.47 -30.20 21.39
C CYS A 13 77.65 -28.93 20.55
N HIS A 14 76.55 -28.29 20.15
CA HIS A 14 76.47 -26.83 20.06
C HIS A 14 75.02 -26.38 20.31
N GLU A 15 74.85 -25.59 21.37
CA GLU A 15 73.61 -24.92 21.79
C GLU A 15 73.37 -23.65 20.96
N ASP A 16 72.10 -23.32 20.68
CA ASP A 16 71.64 -21.97 20.30
C ASP A 16 70.17 -21.79 20.76
N GLU A 17 69.91 -20.79 21.60
CA GLU A 17 68.57 -20.39 22.07
C GLU A 17 67.78 -19.60 21.00
N PRO A 18 66.45 -19.79 20.88
CA PRO A 18 65.62 -19.06 19.91
C PRO A 18 64.96 -17.78 20.46
N GLN A 19 64.87 -16.79 19.57
CA GLN A 19 64.25 -15.47 19.75
C GLN A 19 62.72 -15.52 19.92
N THR A 20 62.18 -14.74 20.85
CA THR A 20 60.74 -14.63 21.12
C THR A 20 60.09 -13.54 20.26
N HIS A 21 59.08 -13.91 19.46
CA HIS A 21 58.18 -12.98 18.76
C HIS A 21 56.86 -12.86 19.54
N HIS A 22 56.52 -11.66 20.01
CA HIS A 22 55.23 -11.35 20.62
C HIS A 22 54.13 -11.22 19.54
N SER A 23 53.10 -12.05 19.63
CA SER A 23 51.90 -11.99 18.77
C SER A 23 50.79 -11.22 19.48
N PHE A 24 50.27 -10.17 18.82
CA PHE A 24 49.17 -9.34 19.30
C PHE A 24 47.83 -10.04 19.00
N HIS A 25 47.08 -10.39 20.05
CA HIS A 25 45.75 -11.00 19.95
C HIS A 25 44.68 -9.90 19.94
N MET A 26 44.02 -9.68 18.80
CA MET A 26 42.92 -8.71 18.69
C MET A 26 41.60 -9.45 18.47
N THR A 27 40.90 -9.71 19.57
CA THR A 27 39.55 -10.29 19.56
C THR A 27 38.54 -9.18 19.27
N ASN A 28 37.93 -9.17 18.08
CA ASN A 28 36.80 -8.29 17.82
C ASN A 28 35.71 -9.03 17.00
N LYS A 29 34.93 -9.88 17.68
CA LYS A 29 33.65 -10.39 17.14
C LYS A 29 32.57 -9.38 17.50
N ALA A 30 32.44 -8.32 16.71
CA ALA A 30 31.24 -7.51 16.71
C ALA A 30 30.08 -8.40 16.20
N ALA A 31 29.13 -8.71 17.10
CA ALA A 31 27.91 -9.40 16.75
C ALA A 31 27.04 -8.47 15.88
N PHE A 32 27.04 -8.70 14.56
CA PHE A 32 26.07 -8.09 13.66
C PHE A 32 24.69 -8.63 14.02
N SER A 33 23.86 -7.79 14.65
CA SER A 33 22.43 -8.05 14.80
C SER A 33 21.83 -8.12 13.40
N ALA A 34 21.44 -9.33 12.97
CA ALA A 34 20.76 -9.55 11.71
C ALA A 34 19.38 -8.88 11.76
N HIS A 35 19.32 -7.62 11.32
CA HIS A 35 18.06 -6.95 11.01
C HIS A 35 17.36 -7.81 9.95
N ARG A 36 16.34 -8.59 10.37
CA ARG A 36 15.49 -9.33 9.44
C ARG A 36 14.84 -8.32 8.51
N TYR A 37 15.27 -8.31 7.25
CA TYR A 37 14.63 -7.52 6.21
C TYR A 37 13.21 -8.06 5.99
N ARG A 38 12.20 -7.47 6.65
CA ARG A 38 10.80 -7.73 6.30
C ARG A 38 10.60 -7.12 4.92
N ARG A 39 10.38 -7.97 3.91
CA ARG A 39 9.94 -7.49 2.60
C ARG A 39 8.69 -6.62 2.80
N PRO A 40 8.65 -5.40 2.24
CA PRO A 40 7.45 -4.58 2.31
C PRO A 40 6.29 -5.35 1.66
N VAL A 41 5.20 -5.48 2.41
CA VAL A 41 3.98 -6.12 1.90
C VAL A 41 3.27 -5.11 1.03
N VAL A 42 3.17 -5.40 -0.27
CA VAL A 42 2.39 -4.60 -1.22
C VAL A 42 0.94 -5.05 -1.14
N ARG A 43 0.02 -4.09 -0.98
CA ARG A 43 -1.43 -4.32 -1.01
C ARG A 43 -1.96 -3.81 -2.34
N VAL A 44 -2.79 -4.62 -2.99
CA VAL A 44 -3.33 -4.33 -4.33
C VAL A 44 -4.84 -4.17 -4.21
N GLY A 45 -5.38 -3.10 -4.80
CA GLY A 45 -6.81 -2.84 -4.92
C GLY A 45 -7.20 -2.59 -6.38
N ILE A 46 -8.51 -2.47 -6.62
CA ILE A 46 -9.07 -2.20 -7.95
C ILE A 46 -9.95 -0.96 -7.93
N GLN A 47 -9.99 -0.22 -9.04
CA GLN A 47 -11.04 0.74 -9.31
C GLN A 47 -12.15 0.04 -10.10
N LEU A 48 -13.41 0.33 -9.79
CA LEU A 48 -14.53 -0.21 -10.56
C LEU A 48 -14.58 0.43 -11.96
N PRO A 49 -15.08 -0.29 -12.98
CA PRO A 49 -15.02 0.15 -14.38
C PRO A 49 -16.07 1.23 -14.70
N GLU A 50 -15.96 2.38 -14.06
CA GLU A 50 -16.86 3.52 -14.21
C GLU A 50 -16.39 4.50 -15.28
N VAL A 51 -15.14 4.43 -15.75
CA VAL A 51 -14.55 5.38 -16.72
C VAL A 51 -14.69 4.84 -18.16
N GLU A 52 -14.64 3.53 -18.32
CA GLU A 52 -14.55 2.86 -19.61
C GLU A 52 -15.93 2.65 -20.23
N ARG A 53 -16.98 2.44 -19.41
CA ARG A 53 -18.33 2.10 -19.88
C ARG A 53 -19.40 2.33 -18.82
N GLU A 54 -20.67 2.23 -19.23
CA GLU A 54 -21.78 2.08 -18.30
C GLU A 54 -21.82 0.64 -17.75
N VAL A 55 -22.03 0.52 -16.43
CA VAL A 55 -22.11 -0.75 -15.73
C VAL A 55 -23.34 -0.71 -14.84
N ARG A 56 -24.24 -1.67 -14.98
CA ARG A 56 -25.46 -1.73 -14.17
C ARG A 56 -25.15 -2.37 -12.82
N TRP A 57 -25.97 -2.04 -11.81
CA TRP A 57 -25.77 -2.49 -10.43
C TRP A 57 -25.51 -4.00 -10.26
N PRO A 58 -26.25 -4.93 -10.91
CA PRO A 58 -25.98 -6.36 -10.76
C PRO A 58 -24.54 -6.75 -11.13
N GLU A 59 -24.00 -6.10 -12.16
CA GLU A 59 -22.63 -6.32 -12.61
C GLU A 59 -21.61 -5.65 -11.69
N VAL A 60 -21.87 -4.41 -11.23
CA VAL A 60 -21.04 -3.74 -10.21
C VAL A 60 -20.89 -4.62 -8.96
N ALA A 61 -22.01 -5.15 -8.44
CA ALA A 61 -22.01 -6.01 -7.27
C ALA A 61 -21.29 -7.35 -7.53
N ALA A 62 -21.42 -7.91 -8.74
CA ALA A 62 -20.70 -9.12 -9.13
C ALA A 62 -19.19 -8.90 -9.19
N ILE A 63 -18.72 -7.80 -9.78
CA ILE A 63 -17.31 -7.43 -9.85
C ILE A 63 -16.75 -7.23 -8.43
N ALA A 64 -17.49 -6.55 -7.55
CA ALA A 64 -17.06 -6.31 -6.18
C ALA A 64 -16.88 -7.61 -5.37
N ARG A 65 -17.82 -8.57 -5.51
CA ARG A 65 -17.71 -9.89 -4.88
C ARG A 65 -16.56 -10.70 -5.46
N ALA A 66 -16.41 -10.70 -6.79
CA ALA A 66 -15.30 -11.38 -7.46
C ALA A 66 -13.93 -10.83 -7.01
N ALA A 67 -13.82 -9.51 -6.80
CA ALA A 67 -12.61 -8.89 -6.29
C ALA A 67 -12.30 -9.33 -4.85
N GLU A 68 -13.33 -9.42 -4.00
CA GLU A 68 -13.20 -9.91 -2.63
C GLU A 68 -12.76 -11.38 -2.58
N GLU A 69 -13.38 -12.24 -3.39
CA GLU A 69 -13.02 -13.66 -3.55
C GLU A 69 -11.59 -13.83 -4.08
N SER A 70 -11.17 -12.95 -4.99
CA SER A 70 -9.83 -12.91 -5.57
C SER A 70 -8.77 -12.29 -4.66
N ARG A 71 -9.11 -12.00 -3.40
CA ARG A 71 -8.18 -11.48 -2.37
C ARG A 71 -7.60 -10.10 -2.67
N PHE A 72 -8.26 -9.27 -3.48
CA PHE A 72 -7.91 -7.84 -3.51
C PHE A 72 -8.13 -7.21 -2.14
N GLU A 73 -7.33 -6.20 -1.80
CA GLU A 73 -7.40 -5.56 -0.49
C GLU A 73 -8.43 -4.43 -0.45
N SER A 74 -8.62 -3.74 -1.58
CA SER A 74 -9.51 -2.59 -1.65
C SER A 74 -10.23 -2.43 -3.00
N ILE A 75 -11.37 -1.77 -2.94
CA ILE A 75 -12.19 -1.34 -4.08
C ILE A 75 -12.33 0.19 -4.03
N TRP A 76 -12.20 0.84 -5.18
CA TRP A 76 -12.24 2.29 -5.30
C TRP A 76 -13.25 2.73 -6.35
N VAL A 77 -13.89 3.87 -6.10
CA VAL A 77 -14.85 4.52 -7.01
C VAL A 77 -14.53 6.00 -7.11
N GLY A 78 -14.73 6.62 -8.26
CA GLY A 78 -14.46 8.02 -8.51
C GLY A 78 -15.64 8.88 -8.10
N ASP A 79 -15.39 9.94 -7.34
CA ASP A 79 -16.40 10.95 -7.02
C ASP A 79 -16.51 11.91 -8.20
N HIS A 80 -17.27 11.49 -9.21
CA HIS A 80 -17.52 12.24 -10.44
C HIS A 80 -19.02 12.33 -10.71
N HIS A 81 -19.43 13.43 -11.32
CA HIS A 81 -20.82 13.63 -11.73
C HIS A 81 -20.99 13.52 -13.25
N LEU A 82 -19.92 13.75 -14.01
CA LEU A 82 -19.98 13.80 -15.46
C LEU A 82 -18.66 13.42 -16.10
N TYR A 83 -18.71 12.40 -16.97
CA TYR A 83 -17.62 12.10 -17.89
C TYR A 83 -17.92 12.72 -19.26
N ARG A 84 -17.02 13.61 -19.71
CA ARG A 84 -17.02 14.26 -21.03
C ARG A 84 -15.66 14.03 -21.69
N GLY A 85 -15.63 13.57 -22.94
CA GLY A 85 -14.40 13.48 -23.74
C GLY A 85 -14.26 12.21 -24.57
N GLY A 86 -13.22 12.16 -25.41
CA GLY A 86 -12.86 10.96 -26.19
C GLY A 86 -13.83 10.59 -27.33
N GLY A 87 -14.69 11.51 -27.77
CA GLY A 87 -15.69 11.25 -28.81
C GLY A 87 -16.88 10.39 -28.36
N GLN A 88 -16.98 10.12 -27.05
CA GLN A 88 -18.10 9.36 -26.48
C GLN A 88 -19.25 10.29 -26.05
N PRO A 89 -20.50 9.78 -26.02
CA PRO A 89 -21.62 10.51 -25.44
C PRO A 89 -21.36 10.89 -23.98
N GLU A 90 -21.92 12.02 -23.57
CA GLU A 90 -21.90 12.43 -22.16
C GLU A 90 -22.59 11.38 -21.30
N ARG A 91 -21.97 11.03 -20.17
CA ARG A 91 -22.54 10.05 -19.25
C ARG A 91 -22.26 10.43 -17.80
N GLY A 92 -23.27 10.23 -16.96
CA GLY A 92 -23.12 10.28 -15.51
C GLY A 92 -22.73 8.89 -14.99
N PRO A 93 -21.66 8.76 -14.18
CA PRO A 93 -21.45 7.54 -13.42
C PRO A 93 -22.51 7.40 -12.33
N TRP A 94 -22.45 6.30 -11.58
CA TRP A 94 -23.19 6.20 -10.33
C TRP A 94 -22.71 7.28 -9.35
N ASP A 95 -23.63 7.78 -8.54
CA ASP A 95 -23.25 8.61 -7.40
C ASP A 95 -22.33 7.80 -6.46
N ALA A 96 -21.13 8.32 -6.23
CA ALA A 96 -20.06 7.60 -5.54
C ALA A 96 -20.45 7.21 -4.11
N TRP A 97 -21.10 8.11 -3.37
CA TRP A 97 -21.46 7.92 -1.97
C TRP A 97 -22.55 6.87 -1.78
N THR A 98 -23.60 6.91 -2.60
CA THR A 98 -24.64 5.87 -2.61
C THR A 98 -24.13 4.53 -3.10
N GLN A 99 -23.25 4.51 -4.11
CA GLN A 99 -22.61 3.28 -4.57
C GLN A 99 -21.72 2.67 -3.47
N LEU A 100 -20.91 3.48 -2.78
CA LEU A 100 -20.05 3.03 -1.66
C LEU A 100 -20.89 2.46 -0.50
N ALA A 101 -22.01 3.08 -0.15
CA ALA A 101 -22.92 2.55 0.85
C ALA A 101 -23.49 1.17 0.45
N ALA A 102 -23.83 0.98 -0.82
CA ALA A 102 -24.31 -0.31 -1.32
C ALA A 102 -23.18 -1.37 -1.38
N LEU A 103 -21.97 -0.97 -1.79
CA LEU A 103 -20.79 -1.85 -1.81
C LEU A 103 -20.39 -2.30 -0.41
N ALA A 104 -20.56 -1.45 0.60
CA ALA A 104 -20.32 -1.78 2.00
C ALA A 104 -21.18 -2.98 2.46
N VAL A 105 -22.43 -3.07 1.98
CA VAL A 105 -23.35 -4.15 2.33
C VAL A 105 -23.07 -5.45 1.54
N VAL A 106 -22.68 -5.36 0.27
CA VAL A 106 -22.48 -6.55 -0.58
C VAL A 106 -21.10 -7.20 -0.44
N THR A 107 -20.20 -6.59 0.33
CA THR A 107 -18.84 -7.06 0.62
C THR A 107 -18.60 -7.14 2.12
N SER A 108 -17.63 -7.93 2.56
CA SER A 108 -17.43 -8.24 3.99
C SER A 108 -16.00 -8.01 4.51
N ARG A 109 -15.02 -7.93 3.61
CA ARG A 109 -13.58 -7.91 3.94
C ARG A 109 -12.84 -6.76 3.25
N VAL A 110 -13.10 -6.52 1.97
CA VAL A 110 -12.36 -5.51 1.19
C VAL A 110 -12.56 -4.13 1.79
N ARG A 111 -11.52 -3.31 1.79
CA ARG A 111 -11.67 -1.89 2.09
C ARG A 111 -12.32 -1.18 0.92
N LEU A 112 -13.11 -0.15 1.18
CA LEU A 112 -13.74 0.65 0.13
C LEU A 112 -13.57 2.13 0.38
N GLY A 113 -13.54 2.93 -0.68
CA GLY A 113 -13.42 4.37 -0.55
C GLY A 113 -13.50 5.09 -1.88
N PRO A 114 -13.72 6.41 -1.85
CA PRO A 114 -13.61 7.23 -3.02
C PRO A 114 -12.13 7.39 -3.41
N LEU A 115 -11.86 7.47 -4.71
CA LEU A 115 -10.55 7.76 -5.31
C LEU A 115 -10.69 8.93 -6.29
N VAL A 116 -10.83 10.16 -5.81
CA VAL A 116 -10.95 10.61 -4.41
C VAL A 116 -12.19 11.48 -4.25
N ALA A 117 -12.71 11.63 -3.03
CA ALA A 117 -13.84 12.52 -2.77
C ALA A 117 -13.43 13.97 -3.07
N ALA A 118 -14.15 14.62 -3.98
CA ALA A 118 -13.86 16.00 -4.34
C ALA A 118 -14.47 16.91 -3.27
N THR A 119 -13.63 17.59 -2.49
CA THR A 119 -14.08 18.43 -1.37
C THR A 119 -14.92 19.63 -1.83
N ALA A 120 -14.86 19.97 -3.12
CA ALA A 120 -15.67 21.04 -3.69
C ALA A 120 -17.14 20.65 -3.95
N PHE A 121 -17.48 19.35 -4.00
CA PHE A 121 -18.84 18.89 -4.30
C PHE A 121 -19.74 18.89 -3.06
N HIS A 122 -19.16 18.82 -1.88
CA HIS A 122 -19.89 18.68 -0.62
C HIS A 122 -19.24 19.53 0.47
N ALA A 123 -20.06 20.12 1.34
CA ALA A 123 -19.51 20.80 2.51
C ALA A 123 -18.72 19.81 3.40
N PRO A 124 -17.60 20.21 4.04
CA PRO A 124 -16.76 19.30 4.82
C PRO A 124 -17.51 18.49 5.89
N GLY A 125 -18.45 19.13 6.60
CA GLY A 125 -19.29 18.44 7.59
C GLY A 125 -20.24 17.40 6.99
N VAL A 126 -20.65 17.57 5.72
CA VAL A 126 -21.47 16.59 4.99
C VAL A 126 -20.60 15.40 4.57
N ILE A 127 -19.38 15.64 4.08
CA ILE A 127 -18.40 14.58 3.78
C ILE A 127 -18.13 13.75 5.03
N ALA A 128 -17.83 14.41 6.15
CA ALA A 128 -17.56 13.72 7.41
C ALA A 128 -18.75 12.84 7.85
N ARG A 129 -19.99 13.35 7.74
CA ARG A 129 -21.20 12.60 8.10
C ARG A 129 -21.44 11.41 7.17
N MET A 130 -21.28 11.59 5.86
CA MET A 130 -21.42 10.50 4.88
C MET A 130 -20.35 9.42 5.10
N ALA A 131 -19.09 9.83 5.29
CA ALA A 131 -17.97 8.94 5.57
C ALA A 131 -18.19 8.12 6.84
N ALA A 132 -18.60 8.77 7.95
CA ALA A 132 -18.89 8.08 9.21
C ALA A 132 -20.05 7.07 9.05
N SER A 133 -21.09 7.43 8.30
CA SER A 133 -22.23 6.54 8.07
C SER A 133 -21.84 5.31 7.24
N ILE A 134 -21.04 5.49 6.19
CA ILE A 134 -20.57 4.38 5.35
C ILE A 134 -19.56 3.52 6.12
N ASP A 135 -18.68 4.11 6.93
CA ASP A 135 -17.74 3.35 7.76
C ASP A 135 -18.45 2.42 8.75
N GLU A 136 -19.52 2.91 9.39
CA GLU A 136 -20.37 2.09 10.26
C GLU A 136 -21.00 0.92 9.49
N ILE A 137 -21.61 1.18 8.32
CA ILE A 137 -22.20 0.14 7.46
C ILE A 137 -21.13 -0.86 7.00
N ALA A 138 -19.92 -0.38 6.71
CA ALA A 138 -18.81 -1.19 6.24
C ALA A 138 -18.11 -1.96 7.37
N GLY A 139 -18.42 -1.68 8.65
CA GLY A 139 -17.73 -2.28 9.79
C GLY A 139 -16.26 -1.86 9.89
N GLY A 140 -15.95 -0.57 9.72
CA GLY A 140 -14.58 -0.02 9.82
C GLY A 140 -13.72 -0.21 8.58
N ARG A 141 -14.32 -0.64 7.46
CA ARG A 141 -13.61 -0.91 6.19
C ARG A 141 -13.59 0.29 5.25
N PHE A 142 -14.10 1.45 5.65
CA PHE A 142 -14.10 2.63 4.80
C PHE A 142 -12.75 3.36 4.84
N THR A 143 -12.34 3.91 3.70
CA THR A 143 -11.18 4.81 3.59
C THR A 143 -11.62 6.11 2.94
N LEU A 144 -11.55 7.22 3.66
CA LEU A 144 -11.86 8.53 3.12
C LEU A 144 -10.65 9.11 2.38
N GLY A 145 -10.58 8.89 1.06
CA GLY A 145 -9.65 9.60 0.18
C GLY A 145 -10.21 10.97 -0.20
N LEU A 146 -9.44 12.04 -0.01
CA LEU A 146 -9.86 13.42 -0.34
C LEU A 146 -9.04 13.99 -1.48
N GLY A 147 -9.65 14.85 -2.30
CA GLY A 147 -8.95 15.64 -3.30
C GLY A 147 -9.66 16.95 -3.63
N ALA A 148 -8.92 17.82 -4.29
CA ALA A 148 -9.39 19.17 -4.64
C ALA A 148 -10.38 19.20 -5.83
N GLY A 149 -10.50 18.09 -6.58
CA GLY A 149 -11.21 18.03 -7.85
C GLY A 149 -10.45 18.70 -9.00
N TRP A 150 -10.76 18.29 -10.23
CA TRP A 150 -9.96 18.68 -11.41
C TRP A 150 -10.77 18.91 -12.70
N ASN A 151 -11.94 18.30 -12.86
CA ASN A 151 -12.68 18.26 -14.12
C ASN A 151 -13.66 19.44 -14.22
N GLU A 152 -13.16 20.60 -14.63
CA GLU A 152 -13.95 21.84 -14.77
C GLU A 152 -15.31 21.67 -15.49
N PRO A 153 -15.44 20.89 -16.58
CA PRO A 153 -16.74 20.62 -17.20
C PRO A 153 -17.83 20.12 -16.25
N GLU A 154 -17.51 19.24 -15.30
CA GLU A 154 -18.51 18.73 -14.35
C GLU A 154 -18.85 19.76 -13.28
N PHE A 155 -17.86 20.54 -12.83
CA PHE A 155 -18.07 21.64 -11.91
C PHE A 155 -19.07 22.63 -12.48
N ARG A 156 -18.85 23.07 -13.73
CA ARG A 156 -19.76 23.99 -14.42
C ARG A 156 -21.15 23.38 -14.63
N ALA A 157 -21.23 22.10 -15.02
CA ALA A 157 -22.50 21.43 -15.29
C ALA A 157 -23.37 21.28 -14.02
N PHE A 158 -22.76 21.08 -12.86
CA PHE A 158 -23.45 20.89 -11.58
C PHE A 158 -23.49 22.17 -10.71
N GLY A 159 -22.98 23.30 -11.22
CA GLY A 159 -23.03 24.59 -10.53
C GLY A 159 -22.01 24.73 -9.39
N PHE A 160 -20.96 23.92 -9.37
CA PHE A 160 -19.88 24.03 -8.40
C PHE A 160 -18.85 25.10 -8.82
N PRO A 161 -18.32 25.88 -7.86
CA PRO A 161 -17.21 26.79 -8.14
C PRO A 161 -15.93 26.01 -8.46
N PHE A 162 -15.35 26.26 -9.64
CA PHE A 162 -14.05 25.69 -10.03
C PHE A 162 -12.85 26.58 -9.64
N ASP A 163 -13.10 27.76 -9.07
CA ASP A 163 -12.04 28.66 -8.65
C ASP A 163 -11.35 28.16 -7.37
N ARG A 164 -10.03 28.35 -7.29
CA ARG A 164 -9.24 28.14 -6.06
C ARG A 164 -9.41 26.75 -5.44
N THR A 165 -9.48 25.70 -6.26
CA THR A 165 -9.66 24.30 -5.81
C THR A 165 -8.68 23.91 -4.71
N VAL A 166 -7.41 24.32 -4.80
CA VAL A 166 -6.38 24.05 -3.77
C VAL A 166 -6.68 24.78 -2.45
N SER A 167 -7.04 26.06 -2.49
CA SER A 167 -7.35 26.82 -1.27
C SER A 167 -8.62 26.30 -0.59
N ARG A 168 -9.67 26.01 -1.38
CA ARG A 168 -10.91 25.41 -0.88
C ARG A 168 -10.67 24.02 -0.26
N PHE A 169 -9.77 23.24 -0.85
CA PHE A 169 -9.34 21.97 -0.29
C PHE A 169 -8.67 22.16 1.08
N ALA A 170 -7.76 23.13 1.21
CA ALA A 170 -7.09 23.42 2.48
C ALA A 170 -8.06 23.89 3.59
N GLU A 171 -9.15 24.58 3.25
CA GLU A 171 -10.19 25.00 4.20
C GLU A 171 -11.09 23.84 4.67
N SER A 172 -10.94 22.64 4.11
CA SER A 172 -11.81 21.50 4.41
C SER A 172 -11.41 20.71 5.66
N PHE A 173 -10.28 21.03 6.31
CA PHE A 173 -9.78 20.36 7.52
C PHE A 173 -8.96 21.29 8.44
#